data_AF-A0A482XNV9-F1
#
_entry.id   AF-A0A482XNV9-F1
#
_cell.length_a   1.000
_cell.length_b   1.000
_cell.length_c   1.000
_cell.angle_alpha   90.00
_cell.angle_beta   90.00
_cell.angle_gamma   90.00
#
_symmetry.space_group_name_H-M   'P 1'
#
loop_
_entity.id
_entity.type
_entity.pdbx_description
1 polymer ?
#
loop_
_entity_poly.entity_id
_entity_poly.type
_entity_poly.pdbx_seq_one_letter_code
_entity_poly.pdbx_strand_id
1 'polypeptide(L)'
;MEVVPHMVDEYQAKEYEFRRTMSGVERDLSRWTQCVEWTNKKMGMAVGALYIKQNFDQHSKAVALEMIHTIREAFNELLAEQHWMDAETRAVAKEKADAMNEKIGYPDLMTNPEELSKEYTM
;
A
#
# COMPACT_ATOMS: atom_id res chain seq x y z
N MET A 1 1.33 21.03 10.18
CA MET A 1 2.35 20.06 10.64
C MET A 1 2.92 19.34 9.43
N GLU A 2 3.41 20.09 8.43
CA GLU A 2 4.02 19.53 7.21
C GLU A 2 5.44 20.02 6.97
N VAL A 3 5.81 21.19 7.50
CA VAL A 3 7.09 21.84 7.21
C VAL A 3 8.12 21.65 8.33
N VAL A 4 7.67 21.36 9.56
CA VAL A 4 8.52 21.27 10.76
C VAL A 4 9.69 20.28 10.60
N PRO A 5 9.52 19.10 9.99
CA PRO A 5 10.64 18.18 9.72
C PRO A 5 11.74 18.74 8.80
N HIS A 6 11.47 19.85 8.11
CA HIS A 6 12.42 20.52 7.21
C HIS A 6 12.95 21.84 7.79
N MET A 7 12.56 22.20 9.01
CA MET A 7 13.04 23.40 9.71
C MET A 7 14.34 23.11 10.45
N VAL A 8 14.90 24.12 11.13
CA VAL A 8 16.05 23.93 12.02
C VAL A 8 15.71 23.07 13.24
N ASP A 9 16.72 22.44 13.83
CA ASP A 9 16.60 21.42 14.89
C ASP A 9 15.73 21.85 16.08
N GLU A 10 15.69 23.14 16.42
CA GLU A 10 14.86 23.68 17.49
C GLU A 10 13.36 23.38 17.29
N TYR A 11 12.85 23.59 16.08
CA TYR A 11 11.45 23.34 15.76
C TYR A 11 11.16 21.83 15.68
N GLN A 12 12.09 21.05 15.13
CA GLN A 12 11.98 19.59 15.08
C GLN A 12 11.92 18.99 16.49
N ALA A 13 12.72 19.49 17.42
CA ALA A 13 12.72 19.03 18.81
C ALA A 13 11.36 19.24 19.49
N LYS A 14 10.66 20.34 19.19
CA LYS A 14 9.31 20.61 19.72
C LYS A 14 8.25 19.67 19.15
N GLU A 15 8.33 19.35 17.86
CA GLU A 15 7.47 18.32 17.27
C GLU A 15 7.74 16.93 17.86
N TYR A 16 9.01 16.60 18.09
CA TYR A 16 9.38 15.36 18.76
C TYR A 16 8.85 15.28 20.21
N GLU A 17 9.00 16.33 21.02
CA GLU A 17 8.45 16.39 22.40
C GLU A 17 6.94 16.14 22.42
N PHE A 18 6.22 16.76 21.48
CA PHE A 18 4.79 16.55 21.32
C PHE A 18 4.46 15.10 20.94
N ARG A 19 5.13 14.54 19.92
CA ARG A 19 4.93 13.14 19.51
C ARG A 19 5.27 12.16 20.62
N ARG A 20 6.38 12.36 21.34
CA ARG A 20 6.77 11.53 22.48
C ARG A 20 5.67 11.48 23.54
N THR A 21 5.03 12.62 23.82
CA THR A 21 3.94 12.69 24.80
C THR A 21 2.67 12.03 24.29
N MET A 22 2.32 12.21 23.01
CA MET A 22 1.08 11.73 22.44
C MET A 22 1.10 10.23 22.07
N SER A 23 2.18 9.75 21.46
CA SER A 23 2.30 8.39 20.95
C SER A 23 3.31 7.52 21.70
N GLY A 24 3.99 8.06 22.72
CA GLY A 24 4.93 7.30 23.54
C GLY A 24 6.26 6.97 22.85
N VAL A 25 6.57 7.61 21.71
CA VAL A 25 7.81 7.34 20.95
C VAL A 25 9.04 7.74 21.78
N GLU A 26 9.94 6.78 22.02
CA GLU A 26 11.13 6.98 22.88
C GLU A 26 12.32 7.63 22.18
N ARG A 27 12.41 7.49 20.85
CA ARG A 27 13.49 8.05 20.03
C ARG A 27 12.94 8.49 18.69
N ASP A 28 13.48 9.60 18.18
CA ASP A 28 13.18 10.01 16.83
C ASP A 28 13.84 9.08 15.79
N LEU A 29 13.26 9.02 14.60
CA LEU A 29 13.85 8.33 13.46
C LEU A 29 15.15 9.01 13.07
N SER A 30 16.12 8.21 12.64
CA SER A 30 17.36 8.77 12.10
C SER A 30 17.07 9.62 10.85
N ARG A 31 17.87 10.65 10.61
CA ARG A 31 17.62 11.59 9.49
C ARG A 31 17.52 10.90 8.13
N TRP A 32 18.37 9.90 7.86
CA TRP A 32 18.31 9.17 6.60
C TRP A 32 16.99 8.40 6.44
N THR A 33 16.47 7.81 7.53
CA THR A 33 15.19 7.09 7.51
C THR A 33 14.04 8.06 7.24
N GLN A 34 14.05 9.24 7.87
CA GLN A 34 13.08 10.29 7.62
C GLN A 34 13.11 10.75 6.14
N CYS A 35 14.30 10.91 5.56
CA CYS A 35 14.44 11.23 4.14
C CYS A 35 13.84 10.14 3.24
N VAL A 36 14.11 8.86 3.53
CA VAL A 36 13.54 7.73 2.77
C VAL A 36 12.02 7.71 2.87
N GLU A 37 11.46 7.89 4.07
CA GLU A 37 10.01 7.94 4.28
C GLU A 37 9.37 9.10 3.52
N TRP A 38 9.97 10.29 3.57
CA TRP A 38 9.50 11.46 2.83
C TRP A 38 9.55 11.25 1.31
N THR A 39 10.67 10.75 0.80
CA THR A 39 10.80 10.44 -0.64
C THR A 39 9.80 9.37 -1.05
N ASN A 40 9.60 8.31 -0.26
CA ASN A 40 8.60 7.29 -0.56
C ASN A 40 7.17 7.84 -0.52
N LYS A 41 6.87 8.77 0.41
CA LYS A 41 5.56 9.42 0.49
C LYS A 41 5.27 10.30 -0.73
N LYS A 42 6.29 10.95 -1.30
CA LYS A 42 6.13 11.88 -2.44
C LYS A 42 6.35 11.23 -3.81
N MET A 43 7.21 10.22 -3.88
CA MET A 43 7.66 9.55 -5.10
C MET A 43 7.59 8.03 -4.95
N GLY A 44 6.51 7.53 -4.35
CA GLY A 44 6.38 6.11 -3.99
C GLY A 44 6.49 5.15 -5.16
N MET A 45 6.07 5.54 -6.36
CA MET A 45 6.23 4.69 -7.55
C MET A 45 7.69 4.58 -8.00
N ALA A 46 8.44 5.68 -7.96
CA ALA A 46 9.88 5.66 -8.24
C ALA A 46 10.67 4.83 -7.21
N VAL A 47 10.39 5.03 -5.92
CA VAL A 47 11.03 4.24 -4.85
C VAL A 47 10.61 2.77 -4.95
N GLY A 48 9.33 2.50 -5.23
CA GLY A 48 8.80 1.17 -5.46
C GLY A 48 9.48 0.44 -6.61
N ALA A 49 9.69 1.10 -7.75
CA ALA A 49 10.40 0.52 -8.89
C ALA A 49 11.83 0.06 -8.53
N LEU A 50 12.54 0.85 -7.71
CA LEU A 50 13.87 0.46 -7.20
C LEU A 50 13.77 -0.76 -6.27
N TYR A 51 12.75 -0.80 -5.41
CA TYR A 51 12.52 -1.91 -4.48
C TYR A 51 12.21 -3.22 -5.23
N ILE A 52 11.29 -3.17 -6.20
CA ILE A 52 10.84 -4.33 -6.98
C ILE A 52 12.02 -4.96 -7.72
N LYS A 53 12.86 -4.13 -8.36
CA LYS A 53 14.03 -4.60 -9.12
C LYS A 53 15.01 -5.43 -8.27
N GLN A 54 15.10 -5.16 -6.97
CA GLN A 54 16.07 -5.80 -6.09
C GLN A 54 15.47 -6.89 -5.20
N ASN A 55 14.21 -6.76 -4.81
CA ASN A 55 13.65 -7.54 -3.69
C ASN A 55 12.35 -8.30 -4.03
N PHE A 56 11.75 -8.07 -5.21
CA PHE A 56 10.45 -8.67 -5.52
C PHE A 56 10.58 -9.80 -6.54
N ASP A 57 10.28 -11.01 -6.10
CA ASP A 57 10.21 -12.20 -6.96
C ASP A 57 8.87 -12.26 -7.70
N GLN A 58 8.92 -12.37 -9.04
CA GLN A 58 7.74 -12.52 -9.88
C GLN A 58 6.92 -13.76 -9.55
N HIS A 59 7.56 -14.84 -9.09
CA HIS A 59 6.85 -16.04 -8.68
C HIS A 59 5.87 -15.75 -7.53
N SER A 60 6.25 -14.86 -6.59
CA SER A 60 5.38 -14.44 -5.49
C SER A 60 4.10 -13.77 -5.98
N LYS A 61 4.13 -13.02 -7.10
CA LYS A 61 2.94 -12.38 -7.69
C LYS A 61 1.96 -13.42 -8.22
N ALA A 62 2.46 -14.47 -8.88
CA ALA A 62 1.62 -15.54 -9.41
C ALA A 62 0.95 -16.36 -8.30
N VAL A 63 1.71 -16.73 -7.27
CA VAL A 63 1.18 -17.46 -6.10
C VAL A 63 0.12 -16.64 -5.38
N ALA A 64 0.35 -15.35 -5.15
CA ALA A 64 -0.64 -14.48 -4.51
C ALA A 64 -1.93 -14.34 -5.35
N LEU A 65 -1.83 -14.34 -6.68
CA LEU A 65 -3.00 -14.28 -7.57
C LEU A 65 -3.85 -15.53 -7.45
N GLU A 66 -3.22 -16.71 -7.47
CA GLU A 66 -3.89 -17.99 -7.26
C GLU A 66 -4.60 -18.02 -5.90
N MET A 67 -3.91 -17.60 -4.82
CA MET A 67 -4.51 -17.51 -3.49
C MET A 67 -5.75 -16.62 -3.45
N ILE A 68 -5.71 -15.45 -4.11
CA ILE A 68 -6.87 -14.54 -4.17
C ILE A 68 -8.05 -15.20 -4.89
N HIS A 69 -7.80 -15.91 -5.99
CA HIS A 69 -8.85 -16.63 -6.70
C HIS A 69 -9.48 -17.73 -5.82
N THR A 70 -8.66 -18.53 -5.15
CA THR A 70 -9.14 -19.57 -4.22
C THR A 70 -9.97 -18.97 -3.07
N ILE A 71 -9.54 -17.83 -2.51
CA ILE A 71 -10.29 -17.15 -1.45
C ILE A 71 -11.63 -16.62 -1.98
N ARG A 72 -11.67 -16.08 -3.21
CA ARG A 72 -12.93 -15.61 -3.83
C ARG A 72 -13.89 -16.77 -4.08
N GLU A 73 -13.39 -17.91 -4.55
CA GLU A 73 -14.19 -19.12 -4.76
C GLU A 73 -14.79 -19.61 -3.43
N ALA A 74 -13.97 -19.76 -2.39
CA ALA A 74 -14.44 -20.15 -1.06
C ALA A 74 -15.46 -19.15 -0.49
N PHE A 75 -15.27 -17.84 -0.71
CA PHE A 75 -16.24 -16.83 -0.31
C PHE A 75 -17.59 -17.00 -1.03
N ASN A 76 -17.57 -17.30 -2.33
CA ASN A 76 -18.77 -17.55 -3.12
C ASN A 76 -19.50 -18.83 -2.66
N GLU A 77 -18.78 -19.88 -2.28
CA GLU A 77 -19.35 -21.09 -1.69
C GLU A 77 -20.03 -20.77 -0.34
N LEU A 78 -19.35 -20.05 0.54
CA LEU A 78 -19.90 -19.61 1.83
C LEU A 78 -21.13 -18.72 1.67
N LEU A 79 -21.14 -17.84 0.66
CA LEU A 79 -22.31 -17.03 0.33
C LEU A 79 -23.51 -17.91 -0.04
N ALA A 80 -23.31 -18.98 -0.82
CA ALA A 80 -24.39 -19.86 -1.26
C ALA A 80 -25.05 -20.63 -0.10
N GLU A 81 -24.27 -21.01 0.91
CA GLU A 81 -24.75 -21.75 2.09
C GLU A 81 -25.34 -20.84 3.18
N GLN A 82 -25.20 -19.52 3.06
CA GLN A 82 -25.59 -18.61 4.12
C GLN A 82 -27.11 -18.40 4.22
N HIS A 83 -27.68 -18.65 5.40
CA HIS A 83 -29.12 -18.61 5.66
C HIS A 83 -29.63 -17.27 6.22
N TRP A 84 -28.78 -16.41 6.80
CA TRP A 84 -29.24 -15.11 7.34
C TRP A 84 -29.48 -14.05 6.27
N MET A 85 -28.96 -14.24 5.05
CA MET A 85 -29.21 -13.36 3.90
C MET A 85 -30.36 -13.92 3.06
N ASP A 86 -31.17 -13.06 2.45
CA ASP A 86 -32.12 -13.50 1.41
C ASP A 86 -31.39 -13.82 0.09
N ALA A 87 -32.11 -14.42 -0.85
CA ALA A 87 -31.54 -14.88 -2.12
C ALA A 87 -31.10 -13.74 -3.05
N GLU A 88 -31.81 -12.62 -3.04
CA GLU A 88 -31.50 -11.45 -3.86
C GLU A 88 -30.20 -10.81 -3.39
N THR A 89 -30.07 -10.61 -2.07
CA THR A 89 -28.86 -10.04 -1.47
C THR A 89 -27.65 -10.96 -1.69
N ARG A 90 -27.80 -12.29 -1.63
CA ARG A 90 -26.71 -13.22 -1.96
C ARG A 90 -26.24 -13.09 -3.40
N ALA A 91 -27.16 -12.94 -4.36
CA ALA A 91 -26.83 -12.79 -5.76
C ALA A 91 -26.00 -11.52 -6.03
N VAL A 92 -26.42 -10.40 -5.45
CA VAL A 92 -25.69 -9.11 -5.55
C VAL A 92 -24.33 -9.19 -4.85
N ALA A 93 -24.24 -9.86 -3.70
CA ALA A 93 -22.97 -10.06 -3.01
C ALA A 93 -21.97 -10.87 -3.84
N LYS A 94 -22.44 -11.92 -4.51
CA LYS A 94 -21.63 -12.70 -5.45
C LYS A 94 -21.18 -11.87 -6.65
N GLU A 95 -22.09 -11.12 -7.27
CA GLU A 95 -21.75 -10.23 -8.39
C GLU A 95 -20.64 -9.24 -8.00
N LYS A 96 -20.74 -8.65 -6.80
CA LYS A 96 -19.70 -7.77 -6.28
C LYS A 96 -18.37 -8.51 -6.08
N ALA A 97 -18.37 -9.70 -5.50
CA ALA A 97 -17.16 -10.48 -5.28
C ALA A 97 -16.45 -10.82 -6.60
N ASP A 98 -17.21 -11.19 -7.62
CA ASP A 98 -16.70 -11.50 -8.96
C ASP A 98 -16.18 -10.25 -9.68
N ALA A 99 -16.73 -9.07 -9.40
CA ALA A 99 -16.32 -7.80 -9.99
C ALA A 99 -15.13 -7.10 -9.28
N MET A 100 -14.62 -7.66 -8.17
CA MET A 100 -13.49 -7.07 -7.45
C MET A 100 -12.18 -7.23 -8.23
N ASN A 101 -11.58 -6.11 -8.65
CA ASN A 101 -10.27 -6.09 -9.31
C ASN A 101 -9.13 -6.47 -8.35
N GLU A 102 -8.21 -7.34 -8.77
CA GLU A 102 -6.99 -7.64 -8.01
C GLU A 102 -5.87 -6.62 -8.27
N LYS A 103 -5.17 -6.20 -7.21
CA LYS A 103 -3.95 -5.40 -7.31
C LYS A 103 -2.87 -6.05 -6.46
N ILE A 104 -1.86 -6.64 -7.09
CA ILE A 104 -0.84 -7.47 -6.42
C ILE A 104 0.55 -6.89 -6.65
N GLY A 105 1.24 -6.57 -5.56
CA GLY A 105 2.63 -6.09 -5.57
C GLY A 105 2.74 -4.66 -6.09
N TYR A 106 2.67 -4.50 -7.42
CA TYR A 106 2.92 -3.22 -8.09
C TYR A 106 2.16 -3.13 -9.44
N PRO A 107 1.80 -1.90 -9.88
CA PRO A 107 1.23 -1.67 -11.21
C PRO A 107 2.30 -1.79 -12.30
N ASP A 108 1.93 -2.33 -13.46
CA ASP A 108 2.89 -2.68 -14.51
C ASP A 108 3.70 -1.48 -15.04
N LEU A 109 3.15 -0.26 -14.98
CA LEU A 109 3.85 0.98 -15.32
C LEU A 109 5.18 1.16 -14.58
N MET A 110 5.33 0.61 -13.36
CA MET A 110 6.58 0.72 -12.58
C MET A 110 7.73 -0.09 -13.19
N THR A 111 7.45 -1.02 -14.10
CA THR A 111 8.48 -1.81 -14.80
C THR A 111 9.00 -1.12 -16.06
N ASN A 112 8.29 -0.11 -16.56
CA ASN A 112 8.69 0.67 -17.72
C ASN A 112 9.25 2.04 -17.28
N PRO A 113 10.57 2.27 -17.39
CA PRO A 113 11.18 3.54 -16.99
C PRO A 113 10.60 4.76 -17.71
N GLU A 114 10.20 4.62 -18.98
CA GLU A 114 9.66 5.74 -19.76
C GLU A 114 8.26 6.11 -19.26
N GLU A 115 7.38 5.14 -19.02
CA GLU A 115 6.05 5.39 -18.45
C GLU A 115 6.15 5.94 -17.04
N LEU A 116 7.01 5.36 -16.20
CA LEU A 116 7.24 5.84 -14.85
C LEU A 116 7.75 7.29 -14.82
N SER A 117 8.61 7.68 -15.77
CA SER A 117 9.11 9.05 -15.85
C SER A 117 8.03 10.08 -16.17
N LYS A 118 7.01 9.71 -16.94
CA LYS A 118 5.87 10.60 -17.28
C LYS A 118 5.07 11.00 -16.04
N GLU A 119 5.03 10.16 -15.01
CA GLU A 119 4.36 10.50 -13.75
C GLU A 119 5.05 11.61 -12.95
N TYR A 120 6.29 11.96 -13.32
CA TYR A 120 7.08 12.98 -12.67
C TYR A 120 7.52 14.10 -13.61
N THR A 121 7.06 14.07 -14.86
CA THR A 121 7.35 15.10 -15.85
C THR A 121 6.07 15.94 -16.03
N MET A 122 6.17 17.25 -15.79
CA MET A 122 5.08 18.20 -16.09
C MET A 122 4.92 18.41 -17.59
#